data_AF-A0A956YRF3-F1
#
_entry.id   AF-A0A956YRF3-F1
#
_cell.length_a   1.000
_cell.length_b   1.000
_cell.length_c   1.000
_cell.angle_alpha   90.00
_cell.angle_beta   90.00
_cell.angle_gamma   90.00
#
_symmetry.space_group_name_H-M   'P 1'
#
loop_
_entity.id
_entity.type
_entity.pdbx_description
1 polymer ?
#
loop_
_entity_poly.entity_id
_entity_poly.type
_entity_poly.pdbx_seq_one_letter_code
_entity_poly.pdbx_strand_id
1 'polypeptide(L)'
;MTEYQIPTLTEPKPIGKNEAILVASGDLRLSANQVCWPAQHAMEQKVIKAFKKEGITVRRGHPYDETLQHGFIWNQRMGMDVFKTIDPTAPLIVAEAVWQYSHHVLAGLRSHKGPILTLANWSGQWPGLVGMLNLNGSLTKAGVKYSTIWSEDFTDAYFLKAIRQWIHEGKIDHDTSHVRDLRVRDLPKAEARLGKGLAEQLMREKVILGVFDEGCMGMYNAIIDDELLNPLGAFKERLSQSALVAAMKLVKKSEAQKARRWLDERGVKFVTGSDPETELTDDQILEQLKMYIAAVRIAYDFGCDAIGIQYQQGLKDMTPASDLAEGLLNNVQRPPVYHAETGEELFAGPAVPHFNEVDECAGLDALVTNRVWRAMSLDPANTLHDLRYGEHYSGSGVDDYVWVFLISGAAPASHFIDGYAGASSERQPPMYFRLGGGTLKGISKPGEIVWSRIFTMDGVLHADLGRASVVKLPKRETERRWKMTSPQWPIMHAVLHGVTRDQMMARHKANHIHVAYGDDAASTDRALAAKAAMLSAMGVKVHLCGDVKI
;
A
#
# COMPACT_ATOMS: atom_id res chain seq x y z
N MET A 1 4.94 4.73 -58.05
CA MET A 1 4.33 4.48 -56.73
C MET A 1 5.47 4.37 -55.74
N THR A 2 5.41 5.09 -54.62
CA THR A 2 6.43 4.98 -53.57
C THR A 2 6.24 3.65 -52.86
N GLU A 3 7.25 2.78 -52.86
CA GLU A 3 7.23 1.52 -52.10
C GLU A 3 7.62 1.80 -50.65
N TYR A 4 6.70 1.54 -49.72
CA TYR A 4 6.95 1.61 -48.29
C TYR A 4 7.12 0.20 -47.74
N GLN A 5 8.09 -0.01 -46.85
CA GLN A 5 8.16 -1.23 -46.07
C GLN A 5 7.11 -1.18 -44.95
N ILE A 6 6.07 -1.99 -45.08
CA ILE A 6 5.04 -2.16 -44.06
C ILE A 6 5.48 -3.31 -43.13
N PRO A 7 5.59 -3.08 -41.81
CA PRO A 7 5.92 -4.15 -40.87
C PRO A 7 4.90 -5.29 -40.92
N THR A 8 5.37 -6.53 -40.96
CA THR A 8 4.52 -7.71 -40.78
C THR A 8 4.42 -8.03 -39.31
N LEU A 9 3.21 -8.20 -38.78
CA LEU A 9 2.97 -8.57 -37.39
C LEU A 9 3.04 -10.10 -37.23
N THR A 10 3.74 -10.56 -36.20
CA THR A 10 3.73 -11.97 -35.80
C THR A 10 2.51 -12.22 -34.93
N GLU A 11 1.60 -13.10 -35.38
CA GLU A 11 0.45 -13.52 -34.58
C GLU A 11 0.80 -14.73 -33.71
N PRO A 12 0.49 -14.71 -32.41
CA PRO A 12 0.66 -15.86 -31.53
C PRO A 12 -0.29 -17.00 -31.93
N LYS A 13 0.15 -18.24 -31.72
CA LYS A 13 -0.70 -19.41 -32.01
C LYS A 13 -1.89 -19.45 -31.07
N PRO A 14 -3.12 -19.66 -31.57
CA PRO A 14 -4.28 -19.88 -30.73
C PRO A 14 -4.10 -21.08 -29.79
N ILE A 15 -4.73 -21.02 -28.62
CA ILE A 15 -4.74 -22.13 -27.66
C ILE A 15 -5.96 -23.05 -27.86
N GLY A 16 -5.91 -24.25 -27.29
CA GLY A 16 -7.03 -25.19 -27.36
C GLY A 16 -8.27 -24.72 -26.57
N LYS A 17 -9.46 -25.24 -26.93
CA LYS A 17 -10.75 -24.85 -26.30
C LYS A 17 -10.81 -25.06 -24.78
N ASN A 18 -10.06 -26.03 -24.26
CA ASN A 18 -9.99 -26.36 -22.83
C ASN A 18 -8.60 -26.03 -22.25
N GLU A 19 -7.97 -24.97 -22.73
CA GLU A 19 -6.69 -24.49 -22.23
C GLU A 19 -6.83 -23.11 -21.59
N ALA A 20 -5.94 -22.82 -20.64
CA ALA A 20 -5.74 -21.47 -20.08
C ALA A 20 -4.24 -21.22 -19.93
N ILE A 21 -3.83 -19.96 -20.03
CA ILE A 21 -2.44 -19.56 -19.86
C ILE A 21 -2.24 -19.00 -18.45
N LEU A 22 -1.20 -19.44 -17.76
CA LEU A 22 -0.79 -18.90 -16.45
C LEU A 22 0.46 -18.05 -16.60
N VAL A 23 0.42 -16.83 -16.08
CA VAL A 23 1.57 -15.94 -15.93
C VAL A 23 1.75 -15.57 -14.45
N ALA A 24 2.95 -15.10 -14.09
CA ALA A 24 3.31 -14.79 -12.71
C ALA A 24 4.31 -13.63 -12.75
N SER A 25 3.91 -12.49 -12.20
CA SER A 25 4.77 -11.32 -12.04
C SER A 25 5.65 -11.51 -10.82
N GLY A 26 6.88 -11.02 -10.89
CA GLY A 26 7.81 -11.04 -9.76
C GLY A 26 8.11 -9.66 -9.21
N ASP A 27 8.97 -9.67 -8.20
CA ASP A 27 9.70 -8.52 -7.72
C ASP A 27 10.76 -8.09 -8.75
N LEU A 28 11.15 -6.82 -8.76
CA LEU A 28 12.30 -6.36 -9.54
C LEU A 28 13.64 -6.78 -8.89
N ARG A 29 13.63 -7.02 -7.57
CA ARG A 29 14.81 -7.47 -6.81
C ARG A 29 15.02 -8.98 -6.99
N LEU A 30 16.18 -9.34 -7.53
CA LEU A 30 16.56 -10.73 -7.79
C LEU A 30 16.51 -11.61 -6.52
N SER A 31 17.04 -11.11 -5.40
CA SER A 31 17.05 -11.81 -4.11
C SER A 31 15.64 -12.21 -3.66
N ALA A 32 14.67 -11.30 -3.78
CA ALA A 32 13.28 -11.58 -3.42
C ALA A 32 12.69 -12.66 -4.32
N ASN A 33 12.93 -12.59 -5.63
CA ASN A 33 12.44 -13.61 -6.57
C ASN A 33 13.03 -15.00 -6.29
N GLN A 34 14.34 -15.10 -6.03
CA GLN A 34 15.00 -16.37 -5.73
C GLN A 34 14.47 -17.01 -4.44
N VAL A 35 14.35 -16.21 -3.38
CA VAL A 35 13.84 -16.69 -2.08
C VAL A 35 12.38 -17.13 -2.17
N CYS A 36 11.55 -16.39 -2.90
CA CYS A 36 10.11 -16.64 -2.92
C CYS A 36 9.65 -17.61 -4.03
N TRP A 37 10.52 -17.93 -4.99
CA TRP A 37 10.18 -18.84 -6.11
C TRP A 37 9.59 -20.18 -5.68
N PRO A 38 10.14 -20.89 -4.66
CA PRO A 38 9.57 -22.17 -4.22
C PRO A 38 8.10 -22.05 -3.79
N ALA A 39 7.72 -20.94 -3.14
CA ALA A 39 6.35 -20.70 -2.71
C ALA A 39 5.41 -20.44 -3.89
N GLN A 40 5.84 -19.62 -4.86
CA GLN A 40 5.11 -19.40 -6.10
C GLN A 40 4.90 -20.70 -6.87
N HIS A 41 5.96 -21.46 -7.10
CA HIS A 41 5.88 -22.71 -7.84
C HIS A 41 4.94 -23.72 -7.18
N ALA A 42 5.01 -23.85 -5.84
CA ALA A 42 4.10 -24.72 -5.09
C ALA A 42 2.64 -24.29 -5.22
N MET A 43 2.35 -22.99 -5.22
CA MET A 43 1.02 -22.45 -5.46
C MET A 43 0.54 -22.75 -6.89
N GLU A 44 1.38 -22.49 -7.90
CA GLU A 44 1.08 -22.78 -9.31
C GLU A 44 0.67 -24.25 -9.50
N GLN A 45 1.38 -25.21 -8.87
CA GLN A 45 1.02 -26.64 -8.96
C GLN A 45 -0.36 -26.95 -8.37
N LYS A 46 -0.74 -26.33 -7.25
CA LYS A 46 -2.07 -26.51 -6.66
C LYS A 46 -3.17 -25.97 -7.57
N VAL A 47 -2.95 -24.78 -8.14
CA VAL A 47 -3.89 -24.13 -9.08
C VAL A 47 -4.03 -24.97 -10.35
N ILE A 48 -2.93 -25.37 -10.98
CA ILE A 48 -2.94 -26.22 -12.19
C ILE A 48 -3.71 -27.52 -11.91
N LYS A 49 -3.48 -28.14 -10.75
CA LYS A 49 -4.20 -29.35 -10.35
C LYS A 49 -5.70 -29.11 -10.17
N ALA A 50 -6.11 -27.98 -9.60
CA ALA A 50 -7.51 -27.64 -9.42
C ALA A 50 -8.21 -27.42 -10.78
N PHE A 51 -7.65 -26.62 -11.67
CA PHE A 51 -8.19 -26.41 -13.01
C PHE A 51 -8.25 -27.70 -13.83
N LYS A 52 -7.24 -28.58 -13.71
CA LYS A 52 -7.23 -29.89 -14.38
C LYS A 52 -8.42 -30.77 -13.96
N LYS A 53 -8.85 -30.70 -12.69
CA LYS A 53 -10.04 -31.43 -12.22
C LYS A 53 -11.34 -30.91 -12.83
N GLU A 54 -11.37 -29.63 -13.19
CA GLU A 54 -12.50 -28.98 -13.89
C GLU A 54 -12.37 -29.08 -15.42
N GLY A 55 -11.44 -29.90 -15.93
CA GLY A 55 -11.28 -30.17 -17.36
C GLY A 55 -10.44 -29.15 -18.14
N ILE A 56 -9.77 -28.22 -17.45
CA ILE A 56 -8.94 -27.17 -18.07
C ILE A 56 -7.45 -27.49 -17.93
N THR A 57 -6.74 -27.50 -19.04
CA THR A 57 -5.28 -27.64 -19.07
C THR A 57 -4.63 -26.27 -18.95
N VAL A 58 -4.06 -25.98 -17.78
CA VAL A 58 -3.32 -24.73 -17.55
C VAL A 58 -1.88 -24.88 -18.03
N ARG A 59 -1.45 -24.00 -18.95
CA ARG A 59 -0.09 -23.94 -19.48
C ARG A 59 0.61 -22.70 -18.96
N ARG A 60 1.84 -22.84 -18.46
CA ARG A 60 2.65 -21.68 -18.06
C ARG A 60 3.09 -20.91 -19.30
N GLY A 61 2.86 -19.60 -19.31
CA GLY A 61 3.14 -18.72 -20.46
C GLY A 61 4.60 -18.29 -20.60
N HIS A 62 5.45 -18.62 -19.63
CA HIS A 62 6.87 -18.29 -19.61
C HIS A 62 7.67 -19.38 -18.88
N PRO A 63 8.95 -19.60 -19.22
CA PRO A 63 9.76 -20.65 -18.63
C PRO A 63 10.34 -20.25 -17.26
N TYR A 64 10.88 -21.23 -16.55
CA TYR A 64 11.85 -20.98 -15.48
C TYR A 64 13.20 -20.59 -16.11
N ASP A 65 13.89 -19.64 -15.50
CA ASP A 65 15.23 -19.22 -15.94
C ASP A 65 16.29 -19.81 -15.00
N GLU A 66 17.11 -20.73 -15.52
CA GLU A 66 18.19 -21.40 -14.76
C GLU A 66 19.28 -20.44 -14.31
N THR A 67 19.49 -19.32 -15.01
CA THR A 67 20.49 -18.30 -14.66
C THR A 67 19.99 -17.42 -13.53
N LEU A 68 18.73 -16.98 -13.61
CA LEU A 68 18.12 -16.15 -12.56
C LEU A 68 17.62 -16.96 -11.36
N GLN A 69 17.46 -18.27 -11.52
CA GLN A 69 16.99 -19.22 -10.52
C GLN A 69 15.55 -18.96 -10.03
N HIS A 70 14.71 -18.45 -10.93
CA HIS A 70 13.28 -18.27 -10.67
C HIS A 70 12.49 -18.29 -11.98
N GLY A 71 11.16 -18.45 -11.87
CA GLY A 71 10.27 -18.40 -13.02
C GLY A 71 9.48 -17.11 -13.16
N PHE A 72 9.73 -16.05 -12.40
CA PHE A 72 8.93 -14.82 -12.51
C PHE A 72 9.22 -13.98 -13.77
N ILE A 73 8.21 -13.25 -14.23
CA ILE A 73 8.39 -12.08 -15.10
C ILE A 73 8.92 -10.93 -14.23
N TRP A 74 10.17 -10.53 -14.42
CA TRP A 74 10.89 -9.65 -13.49
C TRP A 74 11.18 -8.24 -14.03
N ASN A 75 10.80 -7.94 -15.28
CA ASN A 75 10.84 -6.58 -15.81
C ASN A 75 9.78 -6.38 -16.92
N GLN A 76 9.54 -5.12 -17.28
CA GLN A 76 8.55 -4.74 -18.28
C GLN A 76 8.86 -5.24 -19.70
N ARG A 77 10.13 -5.27 -20.12
CA ARG A 77 10.52 -5.76 -21.44
C ARG A 77 10.20 -7.24 -21.59
N MET A 78 10.62 -8.05 -20.61
CA MET A 78 10.32 -9.48 -20.55
C MET A 78 8.81 -9.71 -20.56
N GLY A 79 8.04 -8.96 -19.79
CA GLY A 79 6.59 -9.07 -19.80
C GLY A 79 6.01 -8.80 -21.20
N MET A 80 6.41 -7.72 -21.86
CA MET A 80 6.01 -7.46 -23.25
C MET A 80 6.38 -8.61 -24.19
N ASP A 81 7.57 -9.18 -24.05
CA ASP A 81 8.03 -10.27 -24.90
C ASP A 81 7.25 -11.58 -24.65
N VAL A 82 6.87 -11.85 -23.40
CA VAL A 82 5.98 -12.96 -23.04
C VAL A 82 4.61 -12.78 -23.69
N PHE A 83 3.97 -11.61 -23.51
CA PHE A 83 2.63 -11.35 -24.03
C PHE A 83 2.56 -11.30 -25.57
N LYS A 84 3.66 -11.00 -26.27
CA LYS A 84 3.72 -11.17 -27.74
C LYS A 84 3.46 -12.61 -28.21
N THR A 85 3.73 -13.59 -27.35
CA THR A 85 3.61 -15.02 -27.68
C THR A 85 2.32 -15.66 -27.18
N ILE A 86 1.54 -14.94 -26.36
CA ILE A 86 0.28 -15.41 -25.79
C ILE A 86 -0.86 -15.00 -26.73
N ASP A 87 -1.74 -15.95 -27.06
CA ASP A 87 -2.99 -15.66 -27.77
C ASP A 87 -3.78 -14.58 -27.01
N PRO A 88 -4.03 -13.40 -27.62
CA PRO A 88 -4.69 -12.29 -26.93
C PRO A 88 -6.12 -12.61 -26.52
N THR A 89 -6.73 -13.68 -27.01
CA THR A 89 -8.09 -14.10 -26.67
C THR A 89 -8.16 -15.24 -25.65
N ALA A 90 -7.01 -15.81 -25.28
CA ALA A 90 -6.92 -16.91 -24.32
C ALA A 90 -7.49 -16.55 -22.93
N PRO A 91 -8.14 -17.48 -22.21
CA PRO A 91 -8.32 -17.35 -20.78
C PRO A 91 -6.95 -17.25 -20.09
N LEU A 92 -6.74 -16.17 -19.35
CA LEU A 92 -5.46 -15.83 -18.75
C LEU A 92 -5.58 -15.80 -17.23
N ILE A 93 -4.68 -16.51 -16.55
CA ILE A 93 -4.54 -16.55 -15.10
C ILE A 93 -3.26 -15.80 -14.73
N VAL A 94 -3.38 -14.79 -13.87
CA VAL A 94 -2.23 -14.12 -13.24
C VAL A 94 -2.15 -14.61 -11.79
N ALA A 95 -1.15 -15.42 -11.49
CA ALA A 95 -1.02 -16.11 -10.21
C ALA A 95 0.05 -15.44 -9.33
N GLU A 96 -0.35 -14.97 -8.15
CA GLU A 96 0.48 -14.20 -7.23
C GLU A 96 0.59 -14.84 -5.84
N ALA A 97 1.74 -15.44 -5.53
CA ALA A 97 2.05 -15.93 -4.18
C ALA A 97 2.91 -14.95 -3.36
N VAL A 98 3.38 -13.87 -3.99
CA VAL A 98 4.45 -13.00 -3.50
C VAL A 98 4.15 -11.53 -3.82
N TRP A 99 4.98 -10.60 -3.33
CA TRP A 99 4.96 -9.22 -3.79
C TRP A 99 5.46 -9.15 -5.23
N GLN A 100 4.78 -8.35 -6.05
CA GLN A 100 5.07 -8.23 -7.47
C GLN A 100 4.93 -6.78 -7.95
N TYR A 101 5.59 -6.46 -9.06
CA TYR A 101 5.57 -5.12 -9.64
C TYR A 101 4.63 -5.09 -10.85
N SER A 102 3.43 -4.52 -10.71
CA SER A 102 2.36 -4.66 -11.71
C SER A 102 2.74 -4.20 -13.11
N HIS A 103 3.61 -3.20 -13.21
CA HIS A 103 4.11 -2.69 -14.49
C HIS A 103 4.82 -3.76 -15.36
N HIS A 104 5.31 -4.86 -14.77
CA HIS A 104 5.89 -5.97 -15.53
C HIS A 104 4.88 -6.57 -16.51
N VAL A 105 3.62 -6.74 -16.08
CA VAL A 105 2.58 -7.42 -16.85
C VAL A 105 1.50 -6.46 -17.39
N LEU A 106 1.40 -5.24 -16.85
CA LEU A 106 0.32 -4.30 -17.17
C LEU A 106 0.21 -4.00 -18.68
N ALA A 107 1.33 -3.83 -19.39
CA ALA A 107 1.30 -3.55 -20.81
C ALA A 107 0.61 -4.66 -21.62
N GLY A 108 0.93 -5.92 -21.30
CA GLY A 108 0.30 -7.07 -21.94
C GLY A 108 -1.17 -7.22 -21.58
N LEU A 109 -1.49 -7.08 -20.29
CA LEU A 109 -2.86 -7.18 -19.78
C LEU A 109 -3.80 -6.11 -20.35
N ARG A 110 -3.30 -4.89 -20.62
CA ARG A 110 -4.09 -3.83 -21.26
C ARG A 110 -4.51 -4.14 -22.69
N SER A 111 -3.70 -4.90 -23.41
CA SER A 111 -3.98 -5.31 -24.79
C SER A 111 -4.68 -6.67 -24.90
N HIS A 112 -4.78 -7.40 -23.78
CA HIS A 112 -5.41 -8.71 -23.74
C HIS A 112 -6.93 -8.58 -23.90
N LYS A 113 -7.53 -9.48 -24.67
CA LYS A 113 -8.96 -9.47 -25.05
C LYS A 113 -9.75 -10.61 -24.40
N GLY A 114 -9.07 -11.68 -23.99
CA GLY A 114 -9.67 -12.81 -23.29
C GLY A 114 -10.01 -12.50 -21.82
N PRO A 115 -10.73 -13.40 -21.14
CA PRO A 115 -11.03 -13.23 -19.72
C PRO A 115 -9.73 -13.34 -18.89
N ILE A 116 -9.58 -12.43 -17.92
CA ILE A 116 -8.45 -12.36 -17.00
C ILE A 116 -8.93 -12.79 -15.61
N LEU A 117 -8.20 -13.72 -14.99
CA LEU A 117 -8.35 -14.10 -13.58
C LEU A 117 -7.06 -13.77 -12.83
N THR A 118 -7.14 -12.88 -11.85
CA THR A 118 -6.07 -12.73 -10.85
C THR A 118 -6.33 -13.69 -9.69
N LEU A 119 -5.28 -14.31 -9.16
CA LEU A 119 -5.39 -15.28 -8.09
C LEU A 119 -4.22 -15.16 -7.11
N ALA A 120 -4.52 -15.31 -5.81
CA ALA A 120 -3.50 -15.38 -4.77
C ALA A 120 -3.73 -16.49 -3.74
N ASN A 121 -2.65 -16.87 -3.05
CA ASN A 121 -2.74 -17.67 -1.84
C ASN A 121 -3.18 -16.80 -0.65
N TRP A 122 -3.92 -17.40 0.28
CA TRP A 122 -4.23 -16.79 1.56
C TRP A 122 -3.14 -17.14 2.58
N SER A 123 -2.07 -16.35 2.63
CA SER A 123 -0.90 -16.62 3.48
C SER A 123 -0.31 -15.35 4.07
N GLY A 124 0.10 -15.41 5.34
CA GLY A 124 0.88 -14.33 5.96
C GLY A 124 2.37 -14.33 5.56
N GLN A 125 2.90 -15.51 5.20
CA GLN A 125 4.34 -15.71 4.94
C GLN A 125 4.87 -14.84 3.82
N TRP A 126 4.21 -14.88 2.67
CA TRP A 126 4.59 -14.11 1.50
C TRP A 126 3.42 -13.23 1.09
N PRO A 127 3.68 -11.98 0.68
CA PRO A 127 2.65 -10.97 0.45
C PRO A 127 1.93 -11.15 -0.91
N GLY A 128 1.47 -12.36 -1.24
CA GLY A 128 0.72 -12.65 -2.47
C GLY A 128 -0.61 -11.90 -2.57
N LEU A 129 -1.34 -11.77 -1.46
CA LEU A 129 -2.55 -10.96 -1.38
C LEU A 129 -2.27 -9.49 -1.70
N VAL A 130 -1.18 -8.95 -1.15
CA VAL A 130 -0.71 -7.58 -1.38
C VAL A 130 -0.35 -7.40 -2.87
N GLY A 131 0.41 -8.33 -3.44
CA GLY A 131 0.78 -8.32 -4.86
C GLY A 131 -0.43 -8.38 -5.81
N MET A 132 -1.39 -9.24 -5.51
CA MET A 132 -2.65 -9.35 -6.28
C MET A 132 -3.50 -8.09 -6.16
N LEU A 133 -3.63 -7.50 -4.97
CA LEU A 133 -4.40 -6.27 -4.76
C LEU A 133 -3.77 -5.06 -5.46
N ASN A 134 -2.44 -4.96 -5.50
CA ASN A 134 -1.73 -3.96 -6.31
C ASN A 134 -2.08 -4.12 -7.81
N LEU A 135 -2.06 -5.35 -8.33
CA LEU A 135 -2.45 -5.63 -9.71
C LEU A 135 -3.92 -5.33 -9.97
N ASN A 136 -4.83 -5.75 -9.10
CA ASN A 136 -6.26 -5.50 -9.21
C ASN A 136 -6.56 -4.00 -9.26
N GLY A 137 -5.94 -3.21 -8.37
CA GLY A 137 -6.02 -1.75 -8.39
C GLY A 137 -5.51 -1.17 -9.71
N SER A 138 -4.40 -1.70 -10.23
CA SER A 138 -3.78 -1.23 -11.47
C SER A 138 -4.64 -1.54 -12.69
N LEU A 139 -5.27 -2.73 -12.75
CA LEU A 139 -6.21 -3.11 -13.80
C LEU A 139 -7.49 -2.29 -13.75
N THR A 140 -7.99 -2.02 -12.53
CA THR A 140 -9.15 -1.15 -12.31
C THR A 140 -8.89 0.26 -12.82
N LYS A 141 -7.75 0.86 -12.43
CA LYS A 141 -7.32 2.17 -12.95
C LYS A 141 -7.19 2.17 -14.48
N ALA A 142 -6.66 1.10 -15.06
CA ALA A 142 -6.46 0.97 -16.50
C ALA A 142 -7.76 0.67 -17.28
N GLY A 143 -8.91 0.51 -16.62
CA GLY A 143 -10.17 0.13 -17.26
C GLY A 143 -10.18 -1.30 -17.81
N VAL A 144 -9.29 -2.17 -17.34
CA VAL A 144 -9.19 -3.57 -17.76
C VAL A 144 -10.12 -4.41 -16.91
N LYS A 145 -11.00 -5.19 -17.55
CA LYS A 145 -11.90 -6.12 -16.85
C LYS A 145 -11.12 -7.35 -16.37
N TYR A 146 -11.32 -7.74 -15.12
CA TYR A 146 -10.73 -8.93 -14.52
C TYR A 146 -11.71 -9.55 -13.52
N SER A 147 -11.54 -10.83 -13.26
CA SER A 147 -12.04 -11.51 -12.06
C SER A 147 -10.90 -11.76 -11.10
N THR A 148 -11.21 -11.96 -9.83
CA THR A 148 -10.20 -12.22 -8.81
C THR A 148 -10.67 -13.31 -7.85
N ILE A 149 -9.74 -14.11 -7.31
CA ILE A 149 -10.05 -15.15 -6.33
C ILE A 149 -8.85 -15.43 -5.43
N TRP A 150 -9.07 -15.94 -4.23
CA TRP A 150 -8.04 -16.31 -3.27
C TRP A 150 -8.41 -17.59 -2.55
N SER A 151 -7.40 -18.30 -2.03
CA SER A 151 -7.61 -19.52 -1.25
C SER A 151 -6.38 -19.89 -0.42
N GLU A 152 -6.58 -20.56 0.71
CA GLU A 152 -5.50 -21.13 1.52
C GLU A 152 -4.83 -22.33 0.82
N ASP A 153 -5.62 -23.21 0.19
CA ASP A 153 -5.13 -24.47 -0.36
C ASP A 153 -5.66 -24.84 -1.76
N PHE A 154 -6.54 -24.03 -2.33
CA PHE A 154 -7.19 -24.20 -3.63
C PHE A 154 -8.07 -25.45 -3.73
N THR A 155 -8.57 -25.94 -2.60
CA THR A 155 -9.48 -27.09 -2.52
C THR A 155 -10.82 -26.78 -1.85
N ASP A 156 -10.94 -25.62 -1.21
CA ASP A 156 -12.16 -25.20 -0.55
C ASP A 156 -13.32 -24.93 -1.53
N ALA A 157 -14.55 -25.04 -1.02
CA ALA A 157 -15.75 -24.93 -1.83
C ALA A 157 -15.95 -23.52 -2.42
N TYR A 158 -15.47 -22.48 -1.73
CA TYR A 158 -15.54 -21.09 -2.20
C TYR A 158 -14.69 -20.92 -3.47
N PHE A 159 -13.43 -21.37 -3.43
CA PHE A 159 -12.54 -21.37 -4.58
C PHE A 159 -13.07 -22.22 -5.74
N LEU A 160 -13.46 -23.47 -5.48
CA LEU A 160 -13.92 -24.39 -6.54
C LEU A 160 -15.19 -23.89 -7.23
N LYS A 161 -16.13 -23.30 -6.49
CA LYS A 161 -17.33 -22.69 -7.07
C LYS A 161 -16.96 -21.51 -7.97
N ALA A 162 -16.05 -20.65 -7.52
CA ALA A 162 -15.63 -19.46 -8.25
C ALA A 162 -14.90 -19.80 -9.56
N ILE A 163 -13.96 -20.75 -9.55
CA ILE A 163 -13.26 -21.14 -10.79
C ILE A 163 -14.20 -21.81 -11.80
N ARG A 164 -15.20 -22.57 -11.35
CA ARG A 164 -16.22 -23.13 -12.25
C ARG A 164 -17.01 -22.03 -12.94
N GLN A 165 -17.43 -21.00 -12.18
CA GLN A 165 -18.10 -19.85 -12.78
C GLN A 165 -17.20 -19.17 -13.81
N TRP A 166 -15.93 -18.92 -13.47
CA TRP A 166 -14.99 -18.28 -14.39
C TRP A 166 -14.74 -19.11 -15.65
N ILE A 167 -14.64 -20.44 -15.54
CA ILE A 167 -14.47 -21.33 -16.68
C ILE A 167 -15.68 -21.27 -17.63
N HIS A 168 -16.90 -21.18 -17.10
CA HIS A 168 -18.11 -21.18 -17.89
C HIS A 168 -18.49 -19.80 -18.45
N GLU A 169 -18.25 -18.73 -17.68
CA GLU A 169 -18.77 -17.39 -17.95
C GLU A 169 -17.66 -16.37 -18.26
N GLY A 170 -16.39 -16.70 -18.02
CA GLY A 170 -15.28 -15.76 -18.09
C GLY A 170 -15.27 -14.72 -16.96
N LYS A 171 -16.11 -14.89 -15.93
CA LYS A 171 -16.24 -13.97 -14.79
C LYS A 171 -16.52 -14.68 -13.47
N ILE A 172 -16.25 -13.99 -12.36
CA ILE A 172 -16.64 -14.37 -11.00
C ILE A 172 -17.48 -13.23 -10.44
N ASP A 173 -18.66 -13.53 -9.92
CA ASP A 173 -19.49 -12.56 -9.21
C ASP A 173 -19.23 -12.66 -7.71
N HIS A 174 -18.83 -11.54 -7.10
CA HIS A 174 -18.61 -11.43 -5.65
C HIS A 174 -19.69 -10.60 -5.00
N ASP A 175 -20.03 -10.93 -3.75
CA ASP A 175 -20.90 -10.10 -2.93
C ASP A 175 -20.17 -8.80 -2.55
N THR A 176 -20.76 -7.67 -2.95
CA THR A 176 -20.29 -6.31 -2.62
C THR A 176 -21.40 -5.49 -1.95
N SER A 177 -22.43 -6.14 -1.42
CA SER A 177 -23.60 -5.50 -0.79
C SER A 177 -23.29 -4.65 0.44
N HIS A 178 -22.12 -4.83 1.05
CA HIS A 178 -21.62 -3.98 2.13
C HIS A 178 -21.27 -2.55 1.68
N VAL A 179 -21.19 -2.28 0.37
CA VAL A 179 -20.83 -0.96 -0.18
C VAL A 179 -22.07 -0.20 -0.60
N ARG A 180 -22.15 1.08 -0.24
CA ARG A 180 -23.19 2.00 -0.70
C ARG A 180 -22.63 3.37 -1.03
N ASP A 181 -23.18 4.03 -2.05
CA ASP A 181 -22.81 5.40 -2.38
C ASP A 181 -23.16 6.36 -1.23
N LEU A 182 -22.29 7.33 -0.98
CA LEU A 182 -22.55 8.40 -0.03
C LEU A 182 -23.75 9.24 -0.48
N ARG A 183 -24.70 9.42 0.43
CA ARG A 183 -25.77 10.41 0.28
C ARG A 183 -25.51 11.58 1.22
N VAL A 184 -24.90 12.64 0.71
CA VAL A 184 -24.49 13.83 1.49
C VAL A 184 -25.63 14.41 2.34
N ARG A 185 -26.87 14.35 1.86
CA ARG A 185 -28.06 14.85 2.58
C ARG A 185 -28.37 14.10 3.88
N ASP A 186 -27.88 12.87 4.01
CA ASP A 186 -28.12 12.03 5.19
C ASP A 186 -27.08 12.30 6.29
N LEU A 187 -25.96 12.95 5.95
CA LEU A 187 -24.88 13.26 6.90
C LEU A 187 -25.34 14.24 8.01
N PRO A 188 -24.77 14.11 9.22
CA PRO A 188 -24.90 15.11 10.28
C PRO A 188 -24.54 16.53 9.79
N LYS A 189 -25.40 17.50 10.08
CA LYS A 189 -25.33 18.86 9.49
C LYS A 189 -24.04 19.61 9.84
N ALA A 190 -23.48 19.39 11.03
CA ALA A 190 -22.27 20.08 11.47
C ALA A 190 -21.04 19.56 10.72
N GLU A 191 -20.92 18.24 10.63
CA GLU A 191 -19.85 17.50 9.95
C GLU A 191 -19.90 17.74 8.45
N ALA A 192 -21.10 17.74 7.85
CA ALA A 192 -21.28 18.09 6.44
C ALA A 192 -20.84 19.53 6.14
N ARG A 193 -21.15 20.48 7.04
CA ARG A 193 -20.70 21.88 6.91
C ARG A 193 -19.19 22.00 7.07
N LEU A 194 -18.61 21.31 8.05
CA LEU A 194 -17.17 21.29 8.29
C LEU A 194 -16.42 20.76 7.07
N GLY A 195 -16.80 19.56 6.59
CA GLY A 195 -16.14 18.94 5.44
C GLY A 195 -16.25 19.80 4.19
N LYS A 196 -17.42 20.38 3.92
CA LYS A 196 -17.61 21.32 2.81
C LYS A 196 -16.72 22.57 2.94
N GLY A 197 -16.67 23.18 4.11
CA GLY A 197 -15.83 24.37 4.35
C GLY A 197 -14.34 24.09 4.19
N LEU A 198 -13.86 22.95 4.67
CA LEU A 198 -12.47 22.51 4.47
C LEU A 198 -12.15 22.23 3.00
N ALA A 199 -13.08 21.64 2.25
CA ALA A 199 -12.94 21.43 0.81
C ALA A 199 -12.85 22.76 0.06
N GLU A 200 -13.77 23.70 0.32
CA GLU A 200 -13.77 25.04 -0.29
C GLU A 200 -12.48 25.80 0.02
N GLN A 201 -11.99 25.70 1.27
CA GLN A 201 -10.71 26.28 1.66
C GLN A 201 -9.55 25.66 0.87
N LEU A 202 -9.44 24.33 0.86
CA LEU A 202 -8.37 23.61 0.16
C LEU A 202 -8.37 23.94 -1.34
N MET A 203 -9.53 23.92 -1.99
CA MET A 203 -9.64 24.23 -3.42
C MET A 203 -9.28 25.68 -3.74
N ARG A 204 -9.52 26.62 -2.81
CA ARG A 204 -9.20 28.05 -2.96
C ARG A 204 -7.72 28.34 -2.72
N GLU A 205 -7.18 27.83 -1.61
CA GLU A 205 -5.82 28.09 -1.14
C GLU A 205 -4.80 27.20 -1.85
N LYS A 206 -5.26 26.04 -2.35
CA LYS A 206 -4.49 24.98 -3.00
C LYS A 206 -3.50 24.33 -2.04
N VAL A 207 -3.05 23.13 -2.40
CA VAL A 207 -2.07 22.37 -1.64
C VAL A 207 -1.03 21.73 -2.54
N ILE A 208 0.16 21.51 -2.00
CA ILE A 208 1.28 20.90 -2.71
C ILE A 208 1.61 19.52 -2.11
N LEU A 209 1.62 18.48 -2.94
CA LEU A 209 2.19 17.17 -2.66
C LEU A 209 3.61 17.13 -3.24
N GLY A 210 4.63 17.13 -2.38
CA GLY A 210 6.01 16.90 -2.79
C GLY A 210 6.27 15.42 -3.04
N VAL A 211 6.44 15.03 -4.31
CA VAL A 211 6.62 13.63 -4.72
C VAL A 211 8.10 13.42 -5.05
N PHE A 212 8.84 12.71 -4.20
CA PHE A 212 10.24 12.35 -4.48
C PHE A 212 10.32 11.14 -5.40
N ASP A 213 10.45 11.40 -6.71
CA ASP A 213 10.33 10.47 -7.83
C ASP A 213 8.97 9.73 -7.85
N GLU A 214 8.18 9.90 -8.91
CA GLU A 214 6.83 9.32 -8.98
C GLU A 214 6.84 7.80 -9.27
N GLY A 215 5.90 7.06 -8.67
CA GLY A 215 5.65 5.65 -8.94
C GLY A 215 6.64 4.69 -8.27
N CYS A 216 6.27 4.11 -7.14
CA CYS A 216 7.09 3.12 -6.44
C CYS A 216 6.76 1.69 -6.90
N MET A 217 7.80 0.88 -7.14
CA MET A 217 7.69 -0.57 -7.40
C MET A 217 6.63 -0.98 -8.45
N GLY A 218 6.35 -0.12 -9.44
CA GLY A 218 5.34 -0.41 -10.47
C GLY A 218 3.90 -0.42 -9.97
N MET A 219 3.62 0.21 -8.82
CA MET A 219 2.27 0.45 -8.30
C MET A 219 1.53 1.50 -9.13
N TYR A 220 1.08 1.10 -10.32
CA TYR A 220 0.36 1.99 -11.22
C TYR A 220 -0.95 2.52 -10.59
N ASN A 221 -1.57 1.72 -9.71
CA ASN A 221 -2.75 2.09 -8.93
C ASN A 221 -2.54 3.25 -7.94
N ALA A 222 -1.29 3.51 -7.55
CA ALA A 222 -0.94 4.46 -6.51
C ALA A 222 -0.72 5.88 -7.08
N ILE A 223 -0.46 5.99 -8.38
CA ILE A 223 -0.30 7.26 -9.10
C ILE A 223 -1.68 7.84 -9.41
N ILE A 224 -1.89 9.14 -9.16
CA ILE A 224 -3.05 9.90 -9.59
C ILE A 224 -2.62 10.78 -10.77
N ASP A 225 -3.35 10.73 -11.88
CA ASP A 225 -3.01 11.58 -13.02
C ASP A 225 -3.33 13.06 -12.68
N ASP A 226 -2.49 14.01 -13.10
CA ASP A 226 -2.63 15.44 -12.73
C ASP A 226 -4.02 16.00 -13.07
N GLU A 227 -4.64 15.56 -14.18
CA GLU A 227 -5.99 15.97 -14.60
C GLU A 227 -7.10 15.48 -13.67
N LEU A 228 -6.83 14.47 -12.84
CA LEU A 228 -7.75 14.03 -11.78
C LEU A 228 -7.47 14.73 -10.45
N LEU A 229 -6.21 15.12 -10.19
CA LEU A 229 -5.78 15.71 -8.93
C LEU A 229 -5.99 17.24 -8.88
N ASN A 230 -5.58 17.95 -9.92
CA ASN A 230 -5.59 19.41 -9.99
C ASN A 230 -6.98 20.03 -9.79
N PRO A 231 -8.07 19.47 -10.34
CA PRO A 231 -9.43 19.98 -10.08
C PRO A 231 -9.84 19.94 -8.60
N LEU A 232 -9.22 19.08 -7.79
CA LEU A 232 -9.46 18.98 -6.36
C LEU A 232 -8.70 20.04 -5.55
N GLY A 233 -7.89 20.90 -6.20
CA GLY A 233 -7.05 21.91 -5.55
C GLY A 233 -5.69 21.40 -5.07
N ALA A 234 -5.34 20.16 -5.39
CA ALA A 234 -4.05 19.55 -5.04
C ALA A 234 -3.12 19.50 -6.27
N PHE A 235 -1.85 19.86 -6.08
CA PHE A 235 -0.84 19.90 -7.15
C PHE A 235 0.40 19.14 -6.71
N LYS A 236 1.15 18.60 -7.67
CA LYS A 236 2.40 17.89 -7.40
C LYS A 236 3.61 18.79 -7.58
N GLU A 237 4.45 18.87 -6.56
CA GLU A 237 5.83 19.30 -6.71
C GLU A 237 6.69 18.06 -6.97
N ARG A 238 7.31 17.97 -8.16
CA ARG A 238 8.07 16.79 -8.58
C ARG A 238 9.51 16.92 -8.10
N LEU A 239 9.77 16.33 -6.94
CA LEU A 239 11.07 16.34 -6.28
C LEU A 239 11.91 15.15 -6.75
N SER A 240 13.23 15.30 -6.71
CA SER A 240 14.16 14.21 -7.03
C SER A 240 14.69 13.56 -5.76
N GLN A 241 14.73 12.22 -5.70
CA GLN A 241 15.41 11.54 -4.60
C GLN A 241 16.92 11.83 -4.57
N SER A 242 17.54 12.16 -5.70
CA SER A 242 18.95 12.59 -5.72
C SER A 242 19.16 13.93 -5.02
N ALA A 243 18.17 14.84 -5.08
CA ALA A 243 18.19 16.08 -4.33
C ALA A 243 18.06 15.83 -2.83
N LEU A 244 17.23 14.86 -2.42
CA LEU A 244 17.16 14.41 -1.02
C LEU A 244 18.51 13.90 -0.52
N VAL A 245 19.19 13.03 -1.28
CA VAL A 245 20.55 12.55 -0.95
C VAL A 245 21.55 13.71 -0.85
N ALA A 246 21.48 14.69 -1.75
CA ALA A 246 22.35 15.86 -1.70
C ALA A 246 22.09 16.70 -0.43
N ALA A 247 20.82 16.93 -0.09
CA ALA A 247 20.43 17.66 1.11
C ALA A 247 20.83 16.93 2.40
N MET A 248 20.74 15.59 2.44
CA MET A 248 21.23 14.79 3.56
C MET A 248 22.71 15.05 3.87
N LYS A 249 23.55 15.23 2.84
CA LYS A 249 24.98 15.52 3.02
C LYS A 249 25.25 16.88 3.67
N LEU A 250 24.29 17.81 3.58
CA LEU A 250 24.38 19.14 4.20
C LEU A 250 23.92 19.14 5.66
N VAL A 251 23.19 18.12 6.10
CA VAL A 251 22.76 17.98 7.50
C VAL A 251 23.95 17.61 8.38
N LYS A 252 24.21 18.42 9.41
CA LYS A 252 25.34 18.18 10.30
C LYS A 252 25.09 16.93 11.16
N LYS A 253 26.13 16.14 11.40
CA LYS A 253 26.06 14.96 12.29
C LYS A 253 25.49 15.29 13.67
N SER A 254 25.79 16.48 14.20
CA SER A 254 25.30 16.93 15.50
C SER A 254 23.78 17.16 15.53
N GLU A 255 23.14 17.47 14.40
CA GLU A 255 21.68 17.62 14.30
C GLU A 255 21.01 16.25 14.33
N ALA A 256 21.50 15.29 13.55
CA ALA A 256 21.04 13.91 13.60
C ALA A 256 21.20 13.30 15.01
N GLN A 257 22.31 13.59 15.69
CA GLN A 257 22.53 13.15 17.08
C GLN A 257 21.55 13.79 18.08
N LYS A 258 21.15 15.04 17.88
CA LYS A 258 20.09 15.66 18.71
C LYS A 258 18.75 14.96 18.51
N ALA A 259 18.39 14.66 17.26
CA ALA A 259 17.18 13.90 16.96
C ALA A 259 17.23 12.49 17.56
N ARG A 260 18.39 11.82 17.51
CA ARG A 260 18.59 10.51 18.16
C ARG A 260 18.36 10.59 19.67
N ARG A 261 19.03 11.51 20.36
CA ARG A 261 18.86 11.69 21.81
C ARG A 261 17.41 11.99 22.19
N TRP A 262 16.71 12.79 21.40
CA TRP A 262 15.31 13.08 21.61
C TRP A 262 14.43 11.82 21.58
N LEU A 263 14.75 10.85 20.72
CA LEU A 263 14.07 9.55 20.64
C LEU A 263 14.45 8.64 21.80
N ASP A 264 15.73 8.61 22.18
CA ASP A 264 16.20 7.87 23.35
C ASP A 264 15.50 8.36 24.64
N GLU A 265 15.39 9.68 24.82
CA GLU A 265 14.69 10.32 25.95
C GLU A 265 13.19 9.99 26.02
N ARG A 266 12.59 9.60 24.88
CA ARG A 266 11.19 9.18 24.78
C ARG A 266 11.00 7.67 24.82
N GLY A 267 12.09 6.93 25.02
CA GLY A 267 12.06 5.50 25.28
C GLY A 267 12.02 4.61 24.03
N VAL A 268 12.32 5.14 22.84
CA VAL A 268 12.44 4.28 21.65
C VAL A 268 13.56 3.26 21.87
N LYS A 269 13.25 1.98 21.69
CA LYS A 269 14.25 0.92 21.78
C LYS A 269 14.94 0.69 20.43
N PHE A 270 16.16 1.18 20.27
CA PHE A 270 17.01 0.82 19.13
C PHE A 270 17.66 -0.55 19.36
N VAL A 271 17.41 -1.51 18.47
CA VAL A 271 18.00 -2.86 18.54
C VAL A 271 19.27 -2.87 17.69
N THR A 272 20.36 -2.35 18.25
CA THR A 272 21.61 -2.13 17.51
C THR A 272 22.61 -3.28 17.63
N GLY A 273 23.40 -3.46 16.58
CA GLY A 273 24.57 -4.31 16.52
C GLY A 273 25.74 -3.63 15.80
N SER A 274 26.66 -4.42 15.27
CA SER A 274 27.91 -3.97 14.63
C SER A 274 28.00 -4.30 13.15
N ASP A 275 27.28 -5.30 12.66
CA ASP A 275 27.29 -5.69 11.25
C ASP A 275 26.14 -5.00 10.47
N PRO A 276 26.41 -4.01 9.59
CA PRO A 276 25.35 -3.33 8.85
C PRO A 276 24.58 -4.21 7.86
N GLU A 277 25.10 -5.39 7.48
CA GLU A 277 24.44 -6.32 6.57
C GLU A 277 23.36 -7.16 7.27
N THR A 278 23.48 -7.37 8.58
CA THR A 278 22.57 -8.26 9.33
C THR A 278 21.94 -7.61 10.57
N GLU A 279 22.55 -6.56 11.10
CA GLU A 279 22.14 -5.82 12.29
C GLU A 279 21.93 -4.33 11.98
N LEU A 280 21.16 -3.63 12.83
CA LEU A 280 20.98 -2.18 12.71
C LEU A 280 22.17 -1.48 13.36
N THR A 281 22.80 -0.53 12.68
CA THR A 281 23.93 0.22 13.23
C THR A 281 23.55 1.67 13.56
N ASP A 282 24.30 2.28 14.49
CA ASP A 282 24.11 3.70 14.83
C ASP A 282 24.35 4.61 13.63
N ASP A 283 25.28 4.26 12.73
CA ASP A 283 25.52 5.03 11.51
C ASP A 283 24.31 4.99 10.56
N GLN A 284 23.65 3.84 10.42
CA GLN A 284 22.40 3.75 9.65
C GLN A 284 21.31 4.64 10.27
N ILE A 285 21.13 4.58 11.59
CA ILE A 285 20.14 5.40 12.31
C ILE A 285 20.42 6.89 12.12
N LEU A 286 21.68 7.32 12.28
CA LEU A 286 22.03 8.73 12.11
C LEU A 286 21.83 9.21 10.67
N GLU A 287 22.08 8.35 9.68
CA GLU A 287 21.83 8.69 8.27
C GLU A 287 20.32 8.83 7.98
N GLN A 288 19.48 7.96 8.52
CA GLN A 288 18.01 8.10 8.44
C GLN A 288 17.52 9.39 9.12
N LEU A 289 18.13 9.79 10.24
CA LEU A 289 17.80 11.05 10.90
C LEU A 289 18.26 12.28 10.10
N LYS A 290 19.33 12.18 9.30
CA LYS A 290 19.66 13.20 8.30
C LYS A 290 18.62 13.25 7.19
N MET A 291 18.13 12.09 6.72
CA MET A 291 17.04 12.04 5.74
C MET A 291 15.79 12.74 6.28
N TYR A 292 15.38 12.43 7.50
CA TYR A 292 14.26 13.10 8.18
C TYR A 292 14.43 14.64 8.19
N ILE A 293 15.58 15.14 8.64
CA ILE A 293 15.86 16.58 8.69
C ILE A 293 15.85 17.20 7.29
N ALA A 294 16.48 16.55 6.32
CA ALA A 294 16.54 17.01 4.93
C ALA A 294 15.15 17.05 4.28
N ALA A 295 14.34 16.02 4.49
CA ALA A 295 12.98 15.94 3.98
C ALA A 295 12.08 17.05 4.54
N VAL A 296 12.17 17.33 5.85
CA VAL A 296 11.42 18.44 6.47
C VAL A 296 11.86 19.80 5.93
N ARG A 297 13.16 20.01 5.72
CA ARG A 297 13.68 21.26 5.13
C ARG A 297 13.20 21.43 3.70
N ILE A 298 13.30 20.40 2.86
CA ILE A 298 12.80 20.46 1.48
C ILE A 298 11.28 20.71 1.46
N ALA A 299 10.51 20.04 2.33
CA ALA A 299 9.07 20.29 2.43
C ALA A 299 8.78 21.76 2.78
N TYR A 300 9.57 22.36 3.68
CA TYR A 300 9.44 23.78 4.01
C TYR A 300 9.82 24.69 2.84
N ASP A 301 10.99 24.46 2.22
CA ASP A 301 11.55 25.31 1.16
C ASP A 301 10.64 25.36 -0.08
N PHE A 302 9.96 24.26 -0.39
CA PHE A 302 9.02 24.15 -1.51
C PHE A 302 7.55 24.39 -1.12
N GLY A 303 7.27 24.65 0.18
CA GLY A 303 5.92 24.88 0.66
C GLY A 303 4.99 23.67 0.53
N CYS A 304 5.53 22.45 0.64
CA CYS A 304 4.76 21.21 0.56
C CYS A 304 3.83 21.04 1.77
N ASP A 305 2.55 20.73 1.52
CA ASP A 305 1.58 20.33 2.55
C ASP A 305 1.73 18.86 2.95
N ALA A 306 2.21 18.03 2.03
CA ALA A 306 2.55 16.63 2.25
C ALA A 306 3.76 16.25 1.39
N ILE A 307 4.52 15.24 1.81
CA ILE A 307 5.62 14.70 1.02
C ILE A 307 5.58 13.17 0.95
N GLY A 308 6.00 12.59 -0.15
CA GLY A 308 6.11 11.14 -0.30
C GLY A 308 7.50 10.78 -0.78
N ILE A 309 8.12 9.81 -0.11
CA ILE A 309 9.43 9.27 -0.50
C ILE A 309 9.19 7.95 -1.23
N GLN A 310 9.65 7.84 -2.48
CA GLN A 310 9.48 6.60 -3.25
C GLN A 310 10.28 5.48 -2.61
N TYR A 311 11.53 5.78 -2.26
CA TYR A 311 12.59 4.93 -1.72
C TYR A 311 12.95 3.71 -2.62
N GLN A 312 11.96 2.91 -2.98
CA GLN A 312 12.07 1.71 -3.82
C GLN A 312 11.57 2.03 -5.25
N GLN A 313 12.41 2.15 -6.26
CA GLN A 313 13.81 1.78 -6.38
C GLN A 313 14.69 3.04 -6.53
N GLY A 314 16.02 2.87 -6.59
CA GLY A 314 16.95 3.98 -6.75
C GLY A 314 17.54 4.45 -5.42
N LEU A 315 16.76 5.12 -4.57
CA LEU A 315 17.26 5.65 -3.30
C LEU A 315 17.75 4.54 -2.35
N LYS A 316 17.11 3.37 -2.38
CA LYS A 316 17.53 2.19 -1.60
C LYS A 316 18.97 1.73 -1.82
N ASP A 317 19.60 2.13 -2.93
CA ASP A 317 20.98 1.77 -3.25
C ASP A 317 21.99 2.82 -2.81
N MET A 318 21.51 3.95 -2.28
CA MET A 318 22.31 5.12 -1.90
C MET A 318 22.30 5.39 -0.39
N THR A 319 21.24 4.98 0.32
CA THR A 319 21.07 5.27 1.75
C THR A 319 20.21 4.20 2.45
N PRO A 320 20.31 4.04 3.79
CA PRO A 320 19.43 3.16 4.55
C PRO A 320 17.94 3.51 4.38
N ALA A 321 17.07 2.56 4.72
CA ALA A 321 15.62 2.66 4.57
C ALA A 321 15.02 3.95 5.12
N SER A 322 14.04 4.52 4.44
CA SER A 322 13.39 5.76 4.86
C SER A 322 12.48 5.58 6.07
N ASP A 323 12.13 4.36 6.46
CA ASP A 323 11.04 4.08 7.41
C ASP A 323 11.08 4.88 8.71
N LEU A 324 12.24 4.96 9.39
CA LEU A 324 12.34 5.75 10.62
C LEU A 324 11.98 7.22 10.34
N ALA A 325 12.44 7.79 9.22
CA ALA A 325 12.07 9.15 8.84
C ALA A 325 10.56 9.26 8.55
N GLU A 326 9.99 8.32 7.79
CA GLU A 326 8.58 8.33 7.39
C GLU A 326 7.63 8.23 8.60
N GLY A 327 7.95 7.35 9.55
CA GLY A 327 7.19 7.22 10.79
C GLY A 327 7.24 8.46 11.69
N LEU A 328 8.36 9.20 11.67
CA LEU A 328 8.50 10.47 12.40
C LEU A 328 7.72 11.61 11.73
N LEU A 329 7.70 11.66 10.39
CA LEU A 329 6.97 12.69 9.63
C LEU A 329 5.47 12.64 9.91
N ASN A 330 4.89 11.44 9.94
CA ASN A 330 3.47 11.22 10.20
C ASN A 330 3.03 11.39 11.67
N ASN A 331 3.96 11.68 12.60
CA ASN A 331 3.65 11.88 14.00
C ASN A 331 3.70 13.36 14.38
N VAL A 332 2.71 13.83 15.14
CA VAL A 332 2.68 15.20 15.67
C VAL A 332 3.84 15.45 16.63
N GLN A 333 4.10 14.50 17.52
CA GLN A 333 5.25 14.55 18.41
C GLN A 333 6.47 14.00 17.67
N ARG A 334 7.31 14.87 17.12
CA ARG A 334 8.51 14.47 16.36
C ARG A 334 9.74 15.27 16.80
N PRO A 335 10.98 14.79 16.55
CA PRO A 335 12.17 15.57 16.84
C PRO A 335 12.14 16.93 16.12
N PRO A 336 12.35 18.06 16.81
CA PRO A 336 12.36 19.38 16.18
C PRO A 336 13.38 19.48 15.05
N VAL A 337 12.98 20.12 13.95
CA VAL A 337 13.85 20.43 12.82
C VAL A 337 13.92 21.93 12.67
N TYR A 338 15.12 22.46 12.43
CA TYR A 338 15.35 23.90 12.35
C TYR A 338 15.81 24.29 10.95
N HIS A 339 15.41 25.48 10.50
CA HIS A 339 15.93 26.11 9.30
C HIS A 339 17.45 26.25 9.42
N ALA A 340 18.18 25.89 8.35
CA ALA A 340 19.63 25.80 8.40
C ALA A 340 20.32 27.16 8.68
N GLU A 341 19.75 28.25 8.16
CA GLU A 341 20.31 29.60 8.29
C GLU A 341 19.69 30.43 9.42
N THR A 342 18.35 30.57 9.44
CA THR A 342 17.65 31.40 10.44
C THR A 342 17.54 30.77 11.83
N GLY A 343 17.62 29.44 11.93
CA GLY A 343 17.44 28.71 13.19
C GLY A 343 15.99 28.62 13.67
N GLU A 344 15.01 29.04 12.86
CA GLU A 344 13.57 28.88 13.16
C GLU A 344 13.17 27.41 13.17
N GLU A 345 12.30 27.00 14.10
CA GLU A 345 11.74 25.64 14.12
C GLU A 345 10.70 25.46 13.00
N LEU A 346 10.92 24.46 12.13
CA LEU A 346 10.09 24.18 10.97
C LEU A 346 8.91 23.25 11.35
N PHE A 347 7.70 23.66 10.95
CA PHE A 347 6.45 22.95 11.23
C PHE A 347 6.30 22.60 12.73
N ALA A 348 6.53 23.58 13.62
CA ALA A 348 6.45 23.40 15.06
C ALA A 348 5.02 23.08 15.52
N GLY A 349 4.76 21.84 15.95
CA GLY A 349 3.46 21.36 16.45
C GLY A 349 2.61 20.57 15.44
N PRO A 350 2.63 20.84 14.13
CA PRO A 350 2.05 19.92 13.15
C PRO A 350 2.96 18.71 12.82
N ALA A 351 2.30 17.60 12.47
CA ALA A 351 2.93 16.56 11.66
C ALA A 351 3.27 17.12 10.26
N VAL A 352 4.17 16.45 9.55
CA VAL A 352 4.42 16.67 8.12
C VAL A 352 3.81 15.46 7.41
N PRO A 353 2.56 15.53 6.93
CA PRO A 353 1.89 14.39 6.32
C PRO A 353 2.78 13.70 5.29
N HIS A 354 2.99 12.41 5.47
CA HIS A 354 3.85 11.60 4.64
C HIS A 354 3.11 10.42 4.06
N PHE A 355 3.36 10.11 2.78
CA PHE A 355 2.80 8.95 2.10
C PHE A 355 3.92 8.02 1.63
N ASN A 356 4.01 6.86 2.29
CA ASN A 356 4.99 5.82 2.01
C ASN A 356 4.91 5.40 0.54
N GLU A 357 6.06 5.05 -0.04
CA GLU A 357 6.14 4.49 -1.40
C GLU A 357 5.52 5.41 -2.46
N VAL A 358 5.54 6.74 -2.22
CA VAL A 358 4.84 7.74 -3.05
C VAL A 358 3.44 7.32 -3.49
N ASP A 359 2.68 6.66 -2.62
CA ASP A 359 1.28 6.36 -2.89
C ASP A 359 0.45 7.64 -2.79
N GLU A 360 0.28 8.32 -3.93
CA GLU A 360 -0.39 9.61 -4.03
C GLU A 360 -1.86 9.54 -3.64
N CYS A 361 -2.51 8.38 -3.81
CA CYS A 361 -3.84 8.14 -3.29
C CYS A 361 -3.87 8.20 -1.76
N ALA A 362 -2.87 7.60 -1.10
CA ALA A 362 -2.72 7.74 0.33
C ALA A 362 -2.26 9.15 0.75
N GLY A 363 -1.49 9.85 -0.09
CA GLY A 363 -1.07 11.23 0.16
C GLY A 363 -2.23 12.23 0.16
N LEU A 364 -3.13 12.14 -0.83
CA LEU A 364 -4.36 12.93 -0.85
C LEU A 364 -5.26 12.60 0.36
N ASP A 365 -5.36 11.33 0.70
CA ASP A 365 -6.12 10.87 1.87
C ASP A 365 -5.52 11.40 3.19
N ALA A 366 -4.20 11.36 3.33
CA ALA A 366 -3.47 11.88 4.48
C ALA A 366 -3.71 13.39 4.68
N LEU A 367 -3.74 14.17 3.60
CA LEU A 367 -4.03 15.61 3.64
C LEU A 367 -5.45 15.91 4.12
N VAL A 368 -6.44 15.21 3.55
CA VAL A 368 -7.85 15.36 3.95
C VAL A 368 -8.01 14.95 5.41
N THR A 369 -7.45 13.80 5.80
CA THR A 369 -7.50 13.28 7.16
C THR A 369 -6.86 14.26 8.15
N ASN A 370 -5.66 14.75 7.86
CA ASN A 370 -4.96 15.70 8.72
C ASN A 370 -5.78 16.96 8.97
N ARG A 371 -6.36 17.55 7.91
CA ARG A 371 -7.17 18.78 8.01
C ARG A 371 -8.45 18.56 8.81
N VAL A 372 -9.19 17.48 8.54
CA VAL A 372 -10.42 17.14 9.26
C VAL A 372 -10.13 16.87 10.74
N TRP A 373 -9.13 16.04 11.05
CA TRP A 373 -8.81 15.69 12.43
C TRP A 373 -8.35 16.90 13.24
N ARG A 374 -7.50 17.75 12.66
CA ARG A 374 -7.09 19.01 13.32
C ARG A 374 -8.26 19.93 13.59
N ALA A 375 -9.17 20.11 12.63
CA ALA A 375 -10.35 20.95 12.81
C ALA A 375 -11.30 20.41 13.89
N MET A 376 -11.26 19.10 14.14
CA MET A 376 -12.04 18.42 15.19
C MET A 376 -11.27 18.26 16.52
N SER A 377 -10.05 18.79 16.62
CA SER A 377 -9.15 18.61 17.78
C SER A 377 -8.82 17.15 18.11
N LEU A 378 -8.83 16.27 17.11
CA LEU A 378 -8.36 14.88 17.20
C LEU A 378 -6.88 14.80 16.84
N ASP A 379 -6.18 13.73 17.25
CA ASP A 379 -4.80 13.47 16.82
C ASP A 379 -4.74 13.19 15.31
N PRO A 380 -4.16 14.09 14.48
CA PRO A 380 -4.17 13.94 13.03
C PRO A 380 -3.13 12.94 12.51
N ALA A 381 -2.35 12.30 13.38
CA ALA A 381 -1.44 11.24 12.98
C ALA A 381 -2.20 10.12 12.27
N ASN A 382 -1.77 9.83 11.05
CA ASN A 382 -2.39 8.85 10.18
C ASN A 382 -1.29 8.12 9.39
N THR A 383 -1.63 6.98 8.83
CA THR A 383 -0.71 6.23 7.97
C THR A 383 -1.48 5.29 7.07
N LEU A 384 -0.82 4.84 6.03
CA LEU A 384 -1.26 3.68 5.27
C LEU A 384 -0.67 2.39 5.86
N HIS A 385 -1.34 1.27 5.63
CA HIS A 385 -0.90 -0.09 5.91
C HIS A 385 -1.11 -0.98 4.68
N ASP A 386 -0.28 -2.01 4.51
CA ASP A 386 -0.64 -3.12 3.65
C ASP A 386 -1.80 -3.92 4.26
N LEU A 387 -2.77 -4.28 3.42
CA LEU A 387 -3.78 -5.29 3.72
C LEU A 387 -3.12 -6.68 3.65
N ARG A 388 -2.29 -7.01 4.64
CA ARG A 388 -1.29 -8.09 4.54
C ARG A 388 -1.90 -9.50 4.61
N TYR A 389 -2.75 -9.75 5.59
CA TYR A 389 -3.30 -11.08 5.92
C TYR A 389 -4.45 -10.95 6.92
N GLY A 390 -5.26 -12.00 7.11
CA GLY A 390 -6.23 -12.08 8.20
C GLY A 390 -6.65 -13.52 8.50
N GLU A 391 -7.20 -13.74 9.69
CA GLU A 391 -7.81 -15.02 10.08
C GLU A 391 -8.79 -14.80 11.24
N HIS A 392 -9.74 -15.72 11.40
CA HIS A 392 -10.64 -15.71 12.55
C HIS A 392 -9.85 -15.96 13.83
N TYR A 393 -10.11 -15.17 14.86
CA TYR A 393 -9.51 -15.36 16.18
C TYR A 393 -10.61 -15.42 17.23
N SER A 394 -10.58 -16.48 18.03
CA SER A 394 -11.48 -16.68 19.18
C SER A 394 -10.64 -16.84 20.45
N GLY A 395 -10.69 -15.84 21.32
CA GLY A 395 -9.91 -15.80 22.56
C GLY A 395 -9.76 -14.39 23.12
N SER A 396 -9.44 -14.26 24.41
CA SER A 396 -9.12 -12.97 25.04
C SER A 396 -10.14 -11.85 24.84
N GLY A 397 -11.43 -12.21 24.72
CA GLY A 397 -12.53 -11.25 24.49
C GLY A 397 -12.73 -10.82 23.04
N VAL A 398 -12.09 -11.49 22.08
CA VAL A 398 -12.28 -11.29 20.63
C VAL A 398 -12.79 -12.60 20.04
N ASP A 399 -13.85 -12.53 19.23
CA ASP A 399 -14.37 -13.66 18.45
C ASP A 399 -14.77 -13.17 17.06
N ASP A 400 -13.76 -12.79 16.27
CA ASP A 400 -13.94 -12.03 15.04
C ASP A 400 -12.87 -12.37 14.00
N TYR A 401 -13.14 -11.95 12.76
CA TYR A 401 -12.13 -11.95 11.71
C TYR A 401 -11.14 -10.80 11.90
N VAL A 402 -9.90 -11.13 12.28
CA VAL A 402 -8.88 -10.14 12.61
C VAL A 402 -7.87 -10.02 11.48
N TRP A 403 -7.86 -8.86 10.84
CA TRP A 403 -6.86 -8.46 9.86
C TRP A 403 -5.54 -8.09 10.51
N VAL A 404 -4.46 -8.38 9.80
CA VAL A 404 -3.10 -7.89 10.03
C VAL A 404 -2.84 -6.77 9.03
N PHE A 405 -2.89 -5.54 9.51
CA PHE A 405 -2.49 -4.35 8.78
C PHE A 405 -1.03 -4.04 9.12
N LEU A 406 -0.15 -4.04 8.12
CA LEU A 406 1.30 -4.14 8.36
C LEU A 406 2.11 -3.49 7.23
N ILE A 407 2.26 -2.16 7.30
CA ILE A 407 3.10 -1.39 6.37
C ILE A 407 4.56 -1.86 6.40
N SER A 408 5.21 -1.78 5.25
CA SER A 408 6.58 -2.15 4.93
C SER A 408 7.70 -1.34 5.62
N GLY A 409 7.49 -0.86 6.86
CA GLY A 409 8.56 -0.20 7.60
C GLY A 409 8.12 0.54 8.85
N ALA A 410 7.20 1.50 8.75
CA ALA A 410 6.93 2.43 9.84
C ALA A 410 5.50 2.94 9.92
N ALA A 411 5.04 3.15 11.15
CA ALA A 411 3.80 3.83 11.49
C ALA A 411 4.09 4.88 12.58
N PRO A 412 3.29 5.95 12.70
CA PRO A 412 3.52 7.00 13.68
C PRO A 412 3.42 6.46 15.10
N ALA A 413 4.32 6.89 15.99
CA ALA A 413 4.38 6.34 17.34
C ALA A 413 3.09 6.56 18.15
N SER A 414 2.30 7.61 17.87
CA SER A 414 1.02 7.81 18.55
C SER A 414 -0.01 6.70 18.29
N HIS A 415 0.21 5.87 17.26
CA HIS A 415 -0.61 4.69 16.98
C HIS A 415 -0.23 3.50 17.84
N PHE A 416 0.93 3.49 18.50
CA PHE A 416 1.39 2.35 19.29
C PHE A 416 0.90 2.39 20.74
N ILE A 417 0.79 1.20 21.34
CA ILE A 417 0.72 1.06 22.79
C ILE A 417 1.95 1.76 23.39
N ASP A 418 1.75 2.62 24.39
CA ASP A 418 2.78 3.39 25.09
C ASP A 418 3.59 4.37 24.21
N GLY A 419 3.11 4.70 23.01
CA GLY A 419 3.75 5.70 22.15
C GLY A 419 5.16 5.30 21.73
N TYR A 420 6.10 6.24 21.80
CA TYR A 420 7.53 5.96 21.53
C TYR A 420 8.15 4.95 22.48
N ALA A 421 7.69 4.87 23.74
CA ALA A 421 8.24 3.93 24.72
C ALA A 421 7.84 2.48 24.42
N GLY A 422 6.75 2.27 23.67
CA GLY A 422 6.37 0.96 23.13
C GLY A 422 6.94 0.66 21.74
N ALA A 423 7.74 1.57 21.17
CA ALA A 423 8.33 1.42 19.85
C ALA A 423 9.72 0.80 19.91
N SER A 424 10.07 0.00 18.89
CA SER A 424 11.44 -0.42 18.61
C SER A 424 11.85 -0.04 17.19
N SER A 425 13.15 0.13 17.00
CA SER A 425 13.75 0.25 15.67
C SER A 425 14.65 -0.95 15.43
N GLU A 426 14.31 -1.72 14.40
CA GLU A 426 14.98 -2.95 14.02
C GLU A 426 15.44 -2.85 12.57
N ARG A 427 16.51 -3.56 12.20
CA ARG A 427 17.03 -3.53 10.83
C ARG A 427 16.00 -4.08 9.87
N GLN A 428 15.70 -3.36 8.79
CA GLN A 428 14.93 -3.87 7.68
C GLN A 428 15.49 -5.20 7.12
N PRO A 429 14.65 -6.12 6.59
CA PRO A 429 15.11 -7.40 6.05
C PRO A 429 16.10 -7.24 4.89
N PRO A 430 17.28 -7.91 4.93
CA PRO A 430 18.32 -7.79 3.90
C PRO A 430 17.85 -8.16 2.49
N MET A 431 16.88 -9.07 2.39
CA MET A 431 16.31 -9.53 1.11
C MET A 431 15.72 -8.37 0.27
N TYR A 432 15.14 -7.38 0.94
CA TYR A 432 14.50 -6.22 0.31
C TYR A 432 15.36 -4.96 0.39
N PHE A 433 16.09 -4.80 1.50
CA PHE A 433 16.80 -3.58 1.88
C PHE A 433 18.29 -3.87 2.11
N ARG A 434 19.08 -3.80 1.04
CA ARG A 434 20.53 -4.08 1.06
C ARG A 434 21.26 -3.26 2.11
N LEU A 435 21.06 -1.93 2.09
CA LEU A 435 21.70 -1.00 3.01
C LEU A 435 21.04 -0.96 4.40
N GLY A 436 20.09 -1.84 4.70
CA GLY A 436 19.39 -1.90 5.97
C GLY A 436 18.64 -0.60 6.27
N GLY A 437 18.78 -0.12 7.51
CA GLY A 437 17.98 0.98 8.06
C GLY A 437 16.99 0.47 9.10
N GLY A 438 16.75 1.30 10.11
CA GLY A 438 15.86 1.02 11.22
C GLY A 438 14.40 1.28 10.86
N THR A 439 13.52 0.35 11.22
CA THR A 439 12.07 0.53 11.16
C THR A 439 11.57 1.45 12.28
N LEU A 440 10.30 1.84 12.24
CA LEU A 440 9.59 2.35 13.42
C LEU A 440 8.44 1.40 13.73
N LYS A 441 8.75 0.39 14.54
CA LYS A 441 7.88 -0.75 14.85
C LYS A 441 7.19 -0.56 16.19
N GLY A 442 5.93 -0.98 16.26
CA GLY A 442 5.20 -1.13 17.50
C GLY A 442 3.97 -2.00 17.31
N ILE A 443 3.28 -2.30 18.41
CA ILE A 443 1.94 -2.90 18.37
C ILE A 443 0.94 -1.76 18.46
N SER A 444 0.04 -1.68 17.50
CA SER A 444 -0.98 -0.63 17.47
C SER A 444 -1.90 -0.70 18.70
N LYS A 445 -2.25 0.46 19.25
CA LYS A 445 -3.08 0.58 20.45
C LYS A 445 -4.54 0.20 20.14
N PRO A 446 -5.24 -0.48 21.06
CA PRO A 446 -6.66 -0.72 20.87
C PRO A 446 -7.44 0.60 20.77
N GLY A 447 -8.44 0.66 19.90
CA GLY A 447 -9.20 1.89 19.69
C GLY A 447 -10.07 1.88 18.45
N GLU A 448 -10.74 3.00 18.20
CA GLU A 448 -11.72 3.17 17.12
C GLU A 448 -11.11 3.94 15.96
N ILE A 449 -11.14 3.38 14.75
CA ILE A 449 -10.50 3.98 13.57
C ILE A 449 -11.46 4.20 12.41
N VAL A 450 -11.22 5.26 11.64
CA VAL A 450 -11.70 5.35 10.26
C VAL A 450 -10.64 4.68 9.39
N TRP A 451 -11.07 3.77 8.54
CA TRP A 451 -10.24 3.30 7.43
C TRP A 451 -10.75 3.88 6.12
N SER A 452 -9.85 4.11 5.18
CA SER A 452 -10.20 4.64 3.87
C SER A 452 -9.22 4.23 2.77
N ARG A 453 -9.66 4.35 1.53
CA ARG A 453 -8.79 4.26 0.36
C ARG A 453 -9.33 5.12 -0.77
N ILE A 454 -8.53 6.08 -1.22
CA ILE A 454 -8.73 6.75 -2.51
C ILE A 454 -8.18 5.86 -3.63
N PHE A 455 -8.87 5.80 -4.77
CA PHE A 455 -8.43 5.03 -5.94
C PHE A 455 -9.03 5.59 -7.23
N THR A 456 -8.44 5.24 -8.37
CA THR A 456 -8.97 5.61 -9.69
C THR A 456 -9.77 4.45 -10.27
N MET A 457 -10.99 4.73 -10.72
CA MET A 457 -11.86 3.79 -11.43
C MET A 457 -12.72 4.57 -12.43
N ASP A 458 -12.92 4.00 -13.63
CA ASP A 458 -13.71 4.62 -14.70
C ASP A 458 -13.30 6.07 -15.02
N GLY A 459 -11.99 6.35 -14.95
CA GLY A 459 -11.42 7.66 -15.26
C GLY A 459 -11.71 8.76 -14.24
N VAL A 460 -12.17 8.42 -13.03
CA VAL A 460 -12.41 9.38 -11.95
C VAL A 460 -11.91 8.85 -10.60
N LEU A 461 -11.77 9.75 -9.62
CA LEU A 461 -11.37 9.38 -8.26
C LEU A 461 -12.58 8.92 -7.44
N HIS A 462 -12.38 7.80 -6.76
CA HIS A 462 -13.29 7.20 -5.80
C HIS A 462 -12.63 7.15 -4.43
N ALA A 463 -13.44 7.10 -3.37
CA ALA A 463 -12.97 6.81 -2.03
C ALA A 463 -13.91 5.82 -1.32
N ASP A 464 -13.35 4.72 -0.85
CA ASP A 464 -14.05 3.80 0.06
C ASP A 464 -13.71 4.20 1.50
N LEU A 465 -14.73 4.33 2.36
CA LEU A 465 -14.60 4.69 3.77
C LEU A 465 -15.39 3.73 4.64
N GLY A 466 -14.82 3.32 5.77
CA GLY A 466 -15.53 2.50 6.74
C GLY A 466 -15.01 2.65 8.17
N ARG A 467 -15.68 1.96 9.09
CA ARG A 467 -15.31 1.89 10.51
C ARG A 467 -14.61 0.57 10.81
N ALA A 468 -13.70 0.61 11.76
CA ALA A 468 -13.03 -0.56 12.30
C ALA A 468 -12.61 -0.30 13.76
N SER A 469 -12.37 -1.40 14.48
CA SER A 469 -11.73 -1.38 15.80
C SER A 469 -10.37 -2.05 15.72
N VAL A 470 -9.37 -1.41 16.32
CA VAL A 470 -8.09 -2.05 16.62
C VAL A 470 -8.25 -2.84 17.91
N VAL A 471 -8.02 -4.15 17.84
CA VAL A 471 -8.23 -5.07 18.97
C VAL A 471 -6.91 -5.46 19.64
N LYS A 472 -6.96 -5.70 20.95
CA LYS A 472 -5.81 -6.21 21.70
C LYS A 472 -5.75 -7.73 21.57
N LEU A 473 -4.70 -8.26 20.97
CA LEU A 473 -4.41 -9.70 21.03
C LEU A 473 -3.37 -10.00 22.11
N PRO A 474 -3.34 -11.22 22.68
CA PRO A 474 -2.26 -11.67 23.55
C PRO A 474 -0.90 -11.57 22.87
N LYS A 475 0.13 -11.25 23.64
CA LYS A 475 1.51 -11.12 23.13
C LYS A 475 1.97 -12.35 22.33
N ARG A 476 1.64 -13.57 22.79
CA ARG A 476 1.96 -14.82 22.08
C ARG A 476 1.33 -14.89 20.69
N GLU A 477 0.10 -14.41 20.55
CA GLU A 477 -0.62 -14.40 19.27
C GLU A 477 -0.06 -13.33 18.33
N THR A 478 0.23 -12.13 18.85
CA THR A 478 0.93 -11.09 18.09
C THR A 478 2.30 -11.57 17.61
N GLU A 479 3.09 -12.24 18.47
CA GLU A 479 4.38 -12.82 18.10
C GLU A 479 4.26 -13.90 17.01
N ARG A 480 3.21 -14.73 17.06
CA ARG A 480 2.94 -15.73 16.01
C ARG A 480 2.69 -15.05 14.67
N ARG A 481 1.82 -14.04 14.64
CA ARG A 481 1.48 -13.28 13.43
C ARG A 481 2.68 -12.51 12.88
N TRP A 482 3.51 -11.92 13.75
CA TRP A 482 4.78 -11.30 13.35
C TRP A 482 5.77 -12.30 12.72
N LYS A 483 6.02 -13.43 13.38
CA LYS A 483 6.92 -14.49 12.87
C LYS A 483 6.45 -15.04 11.53
N MET A 484 5.14 -15.10 11.34
CA MET A 484 4.52 -15.50 10.08
C MET A 484 4.62 -14.43 9.00
N THR A 485 4.75 -13.15 9.32
CA THR A 485 4.75 -12.05 8.34
C THR A 485 6.13 -11.39 8.24
N SER A 486 6.32 -10.25 8.89
CA SER A 486 7.59 -9.51 8.91
C SER A 486 7.77 -8.92 10.31
N PRO A 487 8.54 -9.58 11.20
CA PRO A 487 8.65 -9.19 12.59
C PRO A 487 9.16 -7.77 12.81
N GLN A 488 9.91 -7.21 11.86
CA GLN A 488 10.53 -5.89 11.96
C GLN A 488 9.54 -4.75 11.72
N TRP A 489 8.33 -5.03 11.24
CA TRP A 489 7.35 -4.03 10.84
C TRP A 489 6.28 -3.80 11.93
N PRO A 490 5.68 -2.58 11.98
CA PRO A 490 4.58 -2.31 12.90
C PRO A 490 3.35 -3.14 12.56
N ILE A 491 2.66 -3.62 13.59
CA ILE A 491 1.48 -4.49 13.43
C ILE A 491 0.24 -3.84 14.01
N MET A 492 -0.84 -3.88 13.23
CA MET A 492 -2.19 -3.52 13.65
C MET A 492 -3.11 -4.73 13.48
N HIS A 493 -3.86 -5.04 14.54
CA HIS A 493 -4.87 -6.09 14.55
C HIS A 493 -6.23 -5.41 14.41
N ALA A 494 -6.84 -5.47 13.23
CA ALA A 494 -8.06 -4.70 12.93
C ALA A 494 -9.25 -5.62 12.67
N VAL A 495 -10.42 -5.22 13.18
CA VAL A 495 -11.73 -5.82 12.87
C VAL A 495 -12.54 -4.78 12.12
N LEU A 496 -12.90 -5.08 10.87
CA LEU A 496 -13.71 -4.19 10.03
C LEU A 496 -15.19 -4.36 10.38
N HIS A 497 -15.91 -3.26 10.64
CA HIS A 497 -17.31 -3.33 11.06
C HIS A 497 -18.22 -3.63 9.86
N GLY A 498 -18.97 -4.74 9.90
CA GLY A 498 -19.92 -5.12 8.86
C GLY A 498 -19.29 -5.49 7.50
N VAL A 499 -17.99 -5.81 7.46
CA VAL A 499 -17.28 -6.21 6.24
C VAL A 499 -16.62 -7.57 6.45
N THR A 500 -17.06 -8.57 5.69
CA THR A 500 -16.42 -9.90 5.72
C THR A 500 -15.07 -9.89 5.00
N ARG A 501 -14.24 -10.91 5.25
CA ARG A 501 -12.99 -11.16 4.50
C ARG A 501 -13.21 -11.05 3.00
N ASP A 502 -14.21 -11.77 2.50
CA ASP A 502 -14.39 -11.95 1.07
C ASP A 502 -14.99 -10.70 0.41
N GLN A 503 -15.88 -10.00 1.13
CA GLN A 503 -16.38 -8.69 0.73
C GLN A 503 -15.27 -7.65 0.60
N MET A 504 -14.35 -7.58 1.56
CA MET A 504 -13.22 -6.66 1.51
C MET A 504 -12.33 -6.93 0.29
N MET A 505 -11.95 -8.19 0.07
CA MET A 505 -11.07 -8.57 -1.05
C MET A 505 -11.73 -8.40 -2.42
N ALA A 506 -13.05 -8.57 -2.52
CA ALA A 506 -13.79 -8.33 -3.75
C ALA A 506 -13.84 -6.84 -4.12
N ARG A 507 -14.00 -5.96 -3.12
CA ARG A 507 -14.14 -4.52 -3.33
C ARG A 507 -12.80 -3.80 -3.44
N HIS A 508 -11.89 -4.01 -2.50
CA HIS A 508 -10.71 -3.16 -2.27
C HIS A 508 -9.81 -3.05 -3.52
N LYS A 509 -9.50 -1.82 -3.94
CA LYS A 509 -8.80 -1.51 -5.22
C LYS A 509 -7.36 -1.05 -5.02
N ALA A 510 -6.69 -1.53 -3.97
CA ALA A 510 -5.27 -1.30 -3.73
C ALA A 510 -4.73 -2.32 -2.74
N ASN A 511 -3.40 -2.47 -2.69
CA ASN A 511 -2.75 -3.19 -1.61
C ASN A 511 -2.77 -2.42 -0.28
N HIS A 512 -2.76 -1.09 -0.35
CA HIS A 512 -2.76 -0.22 0.82
C HIS A 512 -4.17 0.12 1.33
N ILE A 513 -4.28 0.31 2.64
CA ILE A 513 -5.44 0.85 3.36
C ILE A 513 -4.97 1.97 4.29
N HIS A 514 -5.65 3.10 4.29
CA HIS A 514 -5.32 4.26 5.12
C HIS A 514 -6.10 4.24 6.44
N VAL A 515 -5.49 4.62 7.57
CA VAL A 515 -6.12 4.58 8.89
C VAL A 515 -5.85 5.82 9.73
N ALA A 516 -6.85 6.25 10.51
CA ALA A 516 -6.74 7.28 11.53
C ALA A 516 -7.64 6.99 12.74
N TYR A 517 -7.15 7.25 13.95
CA TYR A 517 -7.88 7.04 15.21
C TYR A 517 -8.81 8.20 15.53
N GLY A 518 -10.00 7.92 16.05
CA GLY A 518 -10.71 8.88 16.91
C GLY A 518 -10.51 8.54 18.38
N ASP A 519 -11.07 9.36 19.26
CA ASP A 519 -10.95 9.19 20.72
C ASP A 519 -11.88 8.08 21.24
N ASP A 520 -13.06 7.98 20.62
CA ASP A 520 -14.11 7.01 20.91
C ASP A 520 -14.99 6.77 19.67
N ALA A 521 -15.87 5.78 19.73
CA ALA A 521 -16.71 5.39 18.59
C ALA A 521 -17.55 6.55 18.02
N ALA A 522 -18.08 7.42 18.87
CA ALA A 522 -18.93 8.53 18.46
C ALA A 522 -18.12 9.65 17.79
N SER A 523 -16.93 9.97 18.31
CA SER A 523 -16.00 10.91 17.69
C SER A 523 -15.51 10.41 16.33
N THR A 524 -15.25 9.11 16.21
CA THR A 524 -14.79 8.50 14.97
C THR A 524 -15.90 8.43 13.91
N ASP A 525 -17.17 8.23 14.30
CA ASP A 525 -18.31 8.35 13.39
C ASP A 525 -18.46 9.79 12.85
N ARG A 526 -18.32 10.81 13.72
CA ARG A 526 -18.32 12.22 13.30
C ARG A 526 -17.15 12.54 12.37
N ALA A 527 -15.96 12.04 12.67
CA ALA A 527 -14.77 12.26 11.85
C ALA A 527 -14.91 11.60 10.46
N LEU A 528 -15.49 10.40 10.40
CA LEU A 528 -15.84 9.74 9.14
C LEU A 528 -16.82 10.59 8.33
N ALA A 529 -17.89 11.09 8.96
CA ALA A 529 -18.88 11.94 8.28
C ALA A 529 -18.25 13.22 7.72
N ALA A 530 -17.40 13.91 8.48
CA ALA A 530 -16.71 15.12 8.03
C ALA A 530 -15.72 14.84 6.89
N LYS A 531 -14.97 13.73 6.98
CA LYS A 531 -14.07 13.27 5.92
C LYS A 531 -14.81 12.92 4.63
N ALA A 532 -15.90 12.16 4.74
CA ALA A 532 -16.76 11.82 3.61
C ALA A 532 -17.34 13.08 2.93
N ALA A 533 -17.81 14.05 3.74
CA ALA A 533 -18.29 15.33 3.23
C ALA A 533 -17.20 16.13 2.51
N MET A 534 -15.99 16.18 3.06
CA MET A 534 -14.86 16.90 2.43
C MET A 534 -14.49 16.27 1.09
N LEU A 535 -14.28 14.95 1.04
CA LEU A 535 -13.95 14.23 -0.19
C LEU A 535 -15.03 14.43 -1.26
N SER A 536 -16.31 14.31 -0.87
CA SER A 536 -17.43 14.51 -1.78
C SER A 536 -17.50 15.95 -2.29
N ALA A 537 -17.25 16.96 -1.43
CA ALA A 537 -17.25 18.36 -1.82
C ALA A 537 -16.06 18.74 -2.73
N MET A 538 -14.93 18.04 -2.60
CA MET A 538 -13.80 18.17 -3.52
C MET A 538 -14.12 17.59 -4.92
N GLY A 539 -15.05 16.64 -5.02
CA GLY A 539 -15.44 15.99 -6.28
C GLY A 539 -15.08 14.50 -6.36
N VAL A 540 -14.62 13.89 -5.26
CA VAL A 540 -14.33 12.45 -5.18
C VAL A 540 -15.65 11.68 -5.00
N LYS A 541 -15.83 10.56 -5.72
CA LYS A 541 -16.99 9.68 -5.53
C LYS A 541 -16.82 8.84 -4.26
N VAL A 542 -17.58 9.16 -3.22
CA VAL A 542 -17.45 8.51 -1.91
C VAL A 542 -18.41 7.33 -1.74
N HIS A 543 -17.89 6.24 -1.19
CA HIS A 543 -18.59 5.00 -0.86
C HIS A 543 -18.43 4.69 0.63
N LEU A 544 -19.52 4.28 1.28
CA LEU A 544 -19.52 3.80 2.66
C LEU A 544 -19.52 2.28 2.67
N CYS A 545 -18.56 1.69 3.38
CA CYS A 545 -18.33 0.25 3.42
C CYS A 545 -18.64 -0.30 4.82
N GLY A 546 -19.54 -1.28 4.88
CA GLY A 546 -19.95 -1.96 6.11
C GLY A 546 -20.86 -1.11 7.01
N ASP A 547 -20.76 -1.36 8.31
CA ASP A 547 -21.59 -0.77 9.35
C ASP A 547 -21.11 0.64 9.70
N VAL A 548 -21.57 1.62 8.92
CA VAL A 548 -21.31 3.05 9.15
C VAL A 548 -22.59 3.73 9.62
N LYS A 549 -22.55 4.35 10.82
CA LYS A 549 -23.69 4.99 11.49
C LYS A 549 -23.70 6.50 11.26
N ILE A 550 -23.91 6.93 10.01
CA ILE A 550 -23.97 8.36 9.63
C ILE A 550 -25.19 8.69 8.79
#